data_AF-A0A917YG07-F1
#
_entry.id   AF-A0A917YG07-F1
#
_cell.length_a   1.000
_cell.length_b   1.000
_cell.length_c   1.000
_cell.angle_alpha   90.00
_cell.angle_beta   90.00
_cell.angle_gamma   90.00
#
_symmetry.space_group_name_H-M   'P 1'
#
loop_
_entity.id
_entity.type
_entity.pdbx_description
1 polymer ?
#
loop_
_entity_poly.entity_id
_entity_poly.type
_entity_poly.pdbx_seq_one_letter_code
_entity_poly.pdbx_strand_id
1 'polypeptide(L)' 'MSERAAPFYCPYCGDEDLRPSEQGHGAWECAACNRAFQLKFLGLLARGLQQDHGGAEI' A
#
# COMPACT_ATOMS: atom_id res chain seq x y z
N MET A 1 -7.58 2.97 -14.83
CA MET A 1 -6.34 3.02 -14.04
C MET A 1 -6.05 1.62 -13.55
N SER A 2 -4.82 1.13 -13.62
CA SER A 2 -4.49 -0.17 -13.03
C SER A 2 -4.60 -0.06 -11.51
N GLU A 3 -5.53 -0.81 -10.91
CA GLU A 3 -5.72 -0.88 -9.45
C GLU A 3 -4.57 -1.60 -8.73
N ARG A 4 -3.55 -2.05 -9.48
CA ARG A 4 -2.40 -2.81 -8.97
C ARG A 4 -1.22 -1.86 -8.75
N ALA A 5 -1.21 -1.16 -7.62
CA ALA A 5 0.02 -0.57 -7.12
C ALA A 5 0.94 -1.71 -6.66
N ALA A 6 2.16 -1.75 -7.21
CA ALA A 6 3.18 -2.65 -6.71
C ALA A 6 3.82 -2.06 -5.44
N PRO A 7 3.98 -2.83 -4.35
CA PRO A 7 4.84 -2.42 -3.26
C PRO A 7 6.29 -2.37 -3.75
N PHE A 8 7.05 -1.39 -3.28
CA PHE A 8 8.48 -1.30 -3.56
C PHE A 8 9.34 -2.07 -2.54
N TYR A 9 8.88 -2.15 -1.28
CA TYR A 9 9.63 -2.79 -0.19
C TYR A 9 8.78 -3.81 0.57
N CYS A 10 9.38 -4.94 0.92
CA CYS A 10 8.75 -5.95 1.76
C CYS A 10 8.47 -5.35 3.14
N PRO A 11 7.21 -5.37 3.63
CA PRO A 11 6.88 -4.77 4.93
C PRO A 11 7.53 -5.49 6.12
N TYR A 12 8.13 -6.67 5.90
CA TYR A 12 8.74 -7.47 6.94
C TYR A 12 10.27 -7.49 6.95
N CYS A 13 10.94 -7.31 5.82
CA CYS A 13 12.42 -7.34 5.76
C CYS A 13 13.05 -6.15 5.03
N GLY A 14 12.25 -5.31 4.36
CA GLY A 14 12.75 -4.15 3.60
C GLY A 14 13.41 -4.47 2.26
N ASP A 15 13.40 -5.74 1.83
CA ASP A 15 13.92 -6.16 0.51
C ASP A 15 12.96 -5.78 -0.63
N GLU A 16 13.47 -5.66 -1.84
CA GLU A 16 12.75 -5.24 -3.05
C GLU A 16 12.39 -6.41 -3.99
N ASP A 17 12.85 -7.65 -3.72
CA ASP A 17 12.49 -8.84 -4.50
C ASP A 17 11.07 -9.33 -4.18
N LEU A 18 10.09 -8.54 -4.66
CA LEU A 18 8.66 -8.74 -4.50
C LEU A 18 8.02 -9.18 -5.81
N ARG A 19 7.18 -10.22 -5.75
CA ARG A 19 6.48 -10.78 -6.91
C ARG A 19 4.99 -10.92 -6.61
N PRO A 20 4.10 -10.74 -7.60
CA PRO A 20 2.70 -11.10 -7.45
C PRO A 20 2.58 -12.58 -7.11
N SER A 21 1.71 -12.92 -6.17
CA SER A 21 1.47 -14.30 -5.78
C SER A 21 0.20 -14.86 -6.42
N GLU A 22 0.21 -16.15 -6.77
CA GLU A 22 -0.92 -16.85 -7.41
C GLU A 22 -2.14 -17.00 -6.47
N GLN A 23 -2.01 -16.67 -5.18
CA GLN A 23 -3.12 -16.72 -4.22
C GLN A 23 -4.25 -15.72 -4.51
N GLY A 24 -4.04 -14.73 -5.36
CA GLY A 24 -5.12 -13.89 -5.89
C GLY A 24 -4.79 -12.40 -5.99
N HIS A 25 -5.82 -11.59 -6.20
CA HIS A 25 -5.68 -10.16 -6.42
C HIS A 25 -5.03 -9.45 -5.23
N GLY A 26 -3.96 -8.69 -5.52
CA GLY A 26 -3.22 -7.95 -4.50
C GLY A 26 -2.36 -8.83 -3.59
N ALA A 27 -2.23 -10.14 -3.86
CA ALA A 27 -1.31 -11.01 -3.15
C ALA A 27 0.12 -10.82 -3.69
N TRP A 28 1.08 -10.80 -2.77
CA TRP A 28 2.50 -10.59 -3.02
C TRP A 28 3.34 -11.54 -2.16
N GLU A 29 4.49 -11.93 -2.68
CA GLU A 29 5.48 -12.72 -1.97
C GLU A 29 6.86 -12.07 -2.08
N CYS A 30 7.64 -12.17 -1.00
CA CYS A 30 9.02 -11.72 -0.95
C CYS A 30 9.97 -12.91 -1.04
N ALA A 31 10.82 -12.95 -2.06
CA ALA A 31 11.77 -14.05 -2.25
C ALA A 31 12.89 -14.05 -1.21
N ALA A 32 13.26 -12.89 -0.67
CA ALA A 32 14.35 -12.75 0.30
C ALA A 32 14.00 -13.34 1.68
N CYS A 33 12.77 -13.15 2.16
CA CYS A 33 12.34 -13.65 3.48
C CYS A 33 11.23 -14.70 3.43
N ASN A 34 10.82 -15.13 2.23
CA ASN A 34 9.83 -16.16 1.98
C ASN A 34 8.46 -15.92 2.68
N ARG A 35 8.02 -14.66 2.75
CA ARG A 35 6.71 -14.28 3.32
C ARG A 35 5.76 -13.83 2.24
N ALA A 36 4.51 -14.30 2.32
CA ALA A 36 3.40 -13.83 1.50
C ALA A 36 2.51 -12.85 2.29
N PHE A 37 1.93 -11.87 1.59
CA PHE A 37 1.01 -10.87 2.16
C PHE A 37 0.04 -10.36 1.09
N GLN A 38 -1.04 -9.69 1.52
CA GLN A 38 -2.01 -9.10 0.60
C GLN A 38 -2.16 -7.60 0.85
N LEU A 39 -2.19 -6.81 -0.24
CA LEU A 39 -2.49 -5.39 -0.23
C LEU A 39 -3.91 -5.14 -0.70
N LYS A 40 -4.56 -4.16 -0.06
CA LYS A 40 -5.91 -3.73 -0.41
C LYS A 40 -5.98 -2.20 -0.41
N PHE A 41 -6.42 -1.63 -1.53
CA PHE A 41 -6.82 -0.23 -1.57
C PHE A 41 -8.13 -0.06 -0.81
N LEU A 42 -8.15 0.82 0.19
CA LEU A 42 -9.33 1.06 1.03
C LEU A 42 -10.16 2.29 0.58
N GLY A 43 -9.64 3.11 -0.32
CA GLY A 43 -10.20 4.42 -0.65
C GLY A 43 -9.40 5.57 -0.07
N LEU A 44 -9.91 6.79 -0.26
CA LEU A 44 -9.36 8.01 0.34
C LEU A 44 -9.92 8.19 1.75
N LEU A 45 -9.06 8.54 2.71
CA LEU A 45 -9.48 8.83 4.08
C LEU A 45 -10.16 10.20 4.16
N ALA A 46 -11.31 10.28 4.83
CA ALA A 46 -12.10 11.52 4.98
C ALA A 46 -11.29 12.68 5.59
N ARG A 47 -10.35 12.38 6.51
CA ARG A 47 -9.45 13.39 7.10
C ARG A 47 -8.63 14.15 6.06
N GLY A 48 -8.27 13.52 4.94
CA GLY A 48 -7.53 14.18 3.86
C GLY A 48 -8.38 15.13 3.01
N LEU A 49 -9.72 15.08 3.12
CA LEU A 49 -10.65 15.97 2.42
C LEU A 49 -11.05 17.18 3.28
N GLN A 50 -10.87 17.11 4.60
CA GLN A 50 -11.23 18.18 5.52
C GLN A 50 -10.10 19.21 5.52
N GLN A 51 -10.19 20.19 4.61
CA GLN A 51 -9.29 21.34 4.63
C GLN A 51 -9.47 22.08 5.96
N ASP A 52 -8.36 22.33 6.65
CA ASP A 52 -8.34 23.13 7.86
C ASP A 52 -8.73 24.59 7.51
N HIS A 53 -10.01 24.90 7.58
CA HIS A 53 -10.55 26.26 7.45
C HIS A 53 -10.34 27.07 8.76
N GLY A 54 -9.22 26.84 9.46
CA GLY A 54 -8.96 27.37 10.81
C GLY A 54 -7.86 28.43 10.91
N GLY A 55 -7.34 28.92 9.78
CA GLY A 55 -6.20 29.85 9.74
C GLY A 55 -6.54 31.23 9.18
N ALA A 56 -7.55 31.91 9.73
CA ALA A 56 -7.79 33.32 9.45
C ALA A 56 -8.43 34.00 10.67
N GLU A 57 -7.63 34.29 11.69
CA GLU A 57 -7.96 35.33 12.66
C GLU A 57 -6.82 36.36 12.68
N ILE A 58 -7.26 37.60 12.55
CA ILE A 58 -6.61 38.91 12.39
C ILE A 58 -5.55 39.29 13.42
#